data_AF-A0A7Z2GBR4-F1
#
_entry.id   AF-A0A7Z2GBR4-F1
#
_cell.length_a   1.000
_cell.length_b   1.000
_cell.length_c   1.000
_cell.angle_alpha   90.00
_cell.angle_beta   90.00
_cell.angle_gamma   90.00
#
_symmetry.space_group_name_H-M   'P 1'
#
loop_
_entity.id
_entity.type
_entity.pdbx_description
1 polymer ?
#
loop_
_entity_poly.entity_id
_entity_poly.type
_entity_poly.pdbx_seq_one_letter_code
_entity_poly.pdbx_strand_id
1 'polypeptide(L)'
;MNVYAKSSETLPEAADLLQLEQRLIDAGTPFAVVTVIRAAPPTSTCVGAQALVEADGALHGWVGGGCSQTIVIEAARQSMRTGQPRRVRISNEPAPADAKDEAGVEAHAMPCASNGGLELFIQPTVPAPLVAVLGATPAAHEACVLARRVGFRANLAGEAARAGQAGFDAAALDRAGTSFVLIATQGERDEDALEAALRSGAVAVLLIASHRKAERLREAMRLRGIDEARLAALHAPAGPAIHAHTPQEIALGAVAGLVALRHEIAEAAARAQTEAQTATIATESVPPLPPCEALGAPPVPEAQAGRYVNPVCGMSVEITNAKHVVEYGGQKVYFCCDCCKTEFERAPERYLNAGDDLHAEKR
;
A
#
# COMPACT_ATOMS: atom_id res chain seq x y z
N MET A 1 28.28 10.14 29.07
CA MET A 1 27.21 11.03 29.57
C MET A 1 26.18 11.16 28.46
N ASN A 2 25.03 10.51 28.65
CA ASN A 2 23.99 10.36 27.64
C ASN A 2 22.98 11.51 27.81
N VAL A 3 22.87 12.42 26.84
CA VAL A 3 22.16 13.72 26.99
C VAL A 3 20.76 13.70 26.35
N TYR A 4 20.22 12.54 25.98
CA TYR A 4 18.87 12.42 25.41
C TYR A 4 17.92 11.60 26.28
N ALA A 5 17.79 12.00 27.55
CA ALA A 5 16.72 11.53 28.43
C ALA A 5 15.93 12.74 28.93
N LYS A 6 14.97 13.23 28.11
CA LYS A 6 13.90 14.14 28.57
C LYS A 6 12.78 14.29 27.52
N SER A 7 11.81 13.38 27.58
CA SER A 7 10.36 13.65 27.55
C SER A 7 9.65 12.30 27.61
N SER A 8 9.13 11.96 28.79
CA SER A 8 8.37 10.74 29.06
C SER A 8 6.96 10.84 28.48
N GLU A 9 6.84 10.75 27.15
CA GLU A 9 5.70 10.06 26.56
C GLU A 9 6.11 8.60 26.51
N THR A 10 5.59 7.81 27.44
CA THR A 10 5.69 6.35 27.40
C THR A 10 5.26 5.91 26.01
N LEU A 11 6.20 5.39 25.22
CA LEU A 11 5.89 4.65 24.01
C LEU A 11 4.80 3.64 24.39
N PRO A 12 3.63 3.61 23.73
CA PRO A 12 2.58 2.68 24.08
C PRO A 12 3.17 1.28 24.05
N GLU A 13 2.97 0.54 25.14
CA GLU A 13 3.51 -0.82 25.22
C GLU A 13 2.87 -1.67 24.11
N ALA A 14 3.53 -2.73 23.66
CA ALA A 14 2.97 -3.61 22.63
C ALA A 14 1.56 -4.14 23.00
N ALA A 15 1.25 -4.23 24.31
CA ALA A 15 -0.07 -4.56 24.83
C ALA A 15 -1.13 -3.48 24.53
N ASP A 16 -0.77 -2.20 24.53
CA ASP A 16 -1.68 -1.08 24.25
C ASP A 16 -2.08 -1.06 22.77
N LEU A 17 -1.15 -1.39 21.87
CA LEU A 17 -1.43 -1.48 20.44
C LEU A 17 -2.41 -2.61 20.12
N LEU A 18 -2.21 -3.80 20.70
CA LEU A 18 -3.13 -4.93 20.49
C LEU A 18 -4.54 -4.63 21.02
N GLN A 19 -4.65 -3.93 22.15
CA GLN A 19 -5.95 -3.51 22.69
C GLN A 19 -6.63 -2.45 21.80
N LEU A 20 -5.85 -1.50 21.26
CA LEU A 20 -6.37 -0.53 20.30
C LEU A 20 -6.84 -1.22 19.01
N GLU A 21 -6.05 -2.14 18.47
CA GLU A 21 -6.40 -2.95 17.31
C GLU A 21 -7.76 -3.64 17.50
N GLN A 22 -7.94 -4.35 18.61
CA GLN A 22 -9.20 -5.03 18.91
C GLN A 22 -10.38 -4.05 19.00
N ARG A 23 -10.21 -2.89 19.64
CA ARG A 23 -11.27 -1.86 19.73
C ARG A 23 -11.65 -1.33 18.35
N LEU A 24 -10.69 -1.10 17.47
CA LEU A 24 -10.94 -0.62 16.11
C LEU A 24 -11.66 -1.69 15.26
N ILE A 25 -11.28 -2.96 15.43
CA ILE A 25 -11.98 -4.10 14.81
C ILE A 25 -13.44 -4.16 15.29
N ASP A 26 -13.67 -4.10 16.60
CA ASP A 26 -15.01 -4.18 17.19
C ASP A 26 -15.90 -2.99 16.77
N ALA A 27 -15.30 -1.81 16.64
CA ALA A 27 -15.97 -0.61 16.15
C ALA A 27 -16.17 -0.60 14.63
N GLY A 28 -15.55 -1.52 13.88
CA GLY A 28 -15.54 -1.49 12.43
C GLY A 28 -14.90 -0.23 11.86
N THR A 29 -13.86 0.29 12.52
CA THR A 29 -13.11 1.46 12.07
C THR A 29 -11.91 1.01 11.25
N PRO A 30 -11.71 1.52 10.02
CA PRO A 30 -10.52 1.20 9.22
C PRO A 30 -9.22 1.67 9.88
N PHE A 31 -8.20 0.83 9.87
CA PHE A 31 -6.84 1.18 10.28
C PHE A 31 -5.81 0.37 9.47
N ALA A 32 -4.53 0.70 9.60
CA ALA A 32 -3.44 -0.09 9.05
C ALA A 32 -2.38 -0.37 10.13
N VAL A 33 -1.88 -1.61 10.14
CA VAL A 33 -0.72 -2.02 10.93
C VAL A 33 0.52 -1.79 10.09
N VAL A 34 1.46 -1.01 10.62
CA VAL A 34 2.76 -0.74 10.02
C VAL A 34 3.81 -1.52 10.79
N THR A 35 4.63 -2.29 10.10
CA THR A 35 5.73 -3.08 10.70
C THR A 35 7.04 -2.79 9.99
N VAL A 36 8.08 -2.44 10.75
CA VAL A 36 9.44 -2.29 10.22
C VAL A 36 10.01 -3.67 9.92
N ILE A 37 10.23 -3.98 8.65
CA ILE A 37 10.79 -5.26 8.18
C ILE A 37 12.30 -5.17 7.90
N ARG A 38 12.82 -3.96 7.64
CA ARG A 38 14.27 -3.69 7.50
C ARG A 38 14.62 -2.32 8.05
N ALA A 39 15.78 -2.23 8.71
CA ALA A 39 16.32 -0.99 9.24
C ALA A 39 17.85 -0.94 8.98
N ALA A 40 18.30 0.09 8.26
CA ALA A 40 19.71 0.36 7.96
C ALA A 40 20.16 1.63 8.70
N PRO A 41 21.25 1.58 9.48
CA PRO A 41 21.77 2.73 10.21
C PRO A 41 22.20 3.89 9.29
N PRO A 42 22.15 5.15 9.77
CA PRO A 42 21.65 5.59 11.07
C PRO A 42 20.11 5.66 11.09
N THR A 43 19.48 4.96 12.03
CA THR A 43 18.02 4.95 12.19
C THR A 43 17.62 4.81 13.66
N SER A 44 16.51 5.42 14.05
CA SER A 44 15.98 5.44 15.43
C SER A 44 14.97 4.31 15.70
N THR A 45 14.90 3.32 14.82
CA THR A 45 13.99 2.20 14.92
C THR A 45 14.73 0.89 14.66
N CYS A 46 14.08 -0.22 14.97
CA CYS A 46 14.59 -1.55 14.74
C CYS A 46 13.57 -2.41 13.99
N VAL A 47 14.05 -3.51 13.43
CA VAL A 47 13.17 -4.53 12.84
C VAL A 47 12.20 -5.02 13.92
N GLY A 48 10.91 -5.13 13.54
CA GLY A 48 9.83 -5.53 14.44
C GLY A 48 9.16 -4.37 15.18
N ALA A 49 9.63 -3.13 15.05
CA ALA A 49 8.90 -1.97 15.56
C ALA A 49 7.57 -1.79 14.79
N GLN A 50 6.50 -1.46 15.51
CA GLN A 50 5.15 -1.40 14.97
C GLN A 50 4.43 -0.10 15.33
N ALA A 51 3.52 0.30 14.45
CA ALA A 51 2.54 1.35 14.71
C ALA A 51 1.20 1.01 14.06
N LEU A 52 0.12 1.58 14.60
CA LEU A 52 -1.21 1.61 14.00
C LEU A 52 -1.46 2.99 13.41
N VAL A 53 -2.01 3.05 12.21
CA VAL A 53 -2.44 4.30 11.57
C VAL A 53 -3.94 4.23 11.31
N GLU A 54 -4.68 5.18 11.87
CA GLU A 54 -6.13 5.32 11.65
C GLU A 54 -6.44 6.12 10.36
N ALA A 55 -7.68 6.07 9.89
CA ALA A 55 -8.10 6.76 8.67
C ALA A 55 -7.90 8.29 8.72
N ASP A 56 -8.01 8.89 9.91
CA ASP A 56 -7.76 10.31 10.15
C ASP A 56 -6.26 10.67 10.18
N GLY A 57 -5.36 9.67 10.10
CA GLY A 57 -3.91 9.82 10.12
C GLY A 57 -3.29 9.81 11.51
N ALA A 58 -4.06 9.57 12.58
CA ALA A 58 -3.50 9.34 13.90
C ALA A 58 -2.57 8.11 13.86
N LEU A 59 -1.34 8.28 14.36
CA LEU A 59 -0.33 7.23 14.44
C LEU A 59 -0.08 6.87 15.90
N HIS A 60 -0.32 5.61 16.24
CA HIS A 60 -0.12 5.05 17.58
C HIS A 60 1.03 4.05 17.54
N GLY A 61 2.02 4.18 18.43
CA GLY A 61 3.21 3.34 18.40
C GLY A 61 4.41 4.01 17.75
N TRP A 62 5.36 3.23 17.27
CA TRP A 62 6.63 3.76 16.78
C TRP A 62 7.20 2.93 15.63
N VAL A 63 7.51 3.61 14.52
CA VAL A 63 8.17 3.01 13.34
C VAL A 63 9.41 3.81 12.91
N GLY A 64 9.82 4.82 13.70
CA GLY A 64 10.93 5.72 13.40
C GLY A 64 10.62 7.17 13.77
N GLY A 65 11.62 8.04 13.62
CA GLY A 65 11.49 9.47 13.88
C GLY A 65 10.54 10.19 12.91
N GLY A 66 10.20 11.44 13.21
CA GLY A 66 9.18 12.21 12.49
C GLY A 66 9.40 12.38 10.97
N CYS A 67 10.63 12.16 10.48
CA CYS A 67 10.96 12.31 9.06
C CYS A 67 10.27 11.26 8.17
N SER A 68 10.01 10.05 8.65
CA SER A 68 9.33 9.02 7.86
C SER A 68 7.80 9.02 8.04
N GLN A 69 7.29 9.64 9.11
CA GLN A 69 5.87 9.52 9.51
C GLN A 69 4.89 9.96 8.44
N THR A 70 5.14 11.08 7.75
CA THR A 70 4.24 11.57 6.69
C THR A 70 4.10 10.56 5.54
N ILE A 71 5.22 9.96 5.11
CA ILE A 71 5.24 8.94 4.06
C ILE A 71 4.47 7.70 4.54
N VAL A 72 4.71 7.26 5.78
CA VAL A 72 4.02 6.11 6.37
C VAL A 72 2.51 6.35 6.48
N ILE A 73 2.09 7.51 6.96
CA ILE A 73 0.68 7.85 7.13
C ILE A 73 -0.03 7.90 5.78
N GLU A 74 0.58 8.50 4.76
CA GLU A 74 -0.04 8.54 3.43
C GLU A 74 -0.11 7.15 2.79
N ALA A 75 0.97 6.37 2.88
CA ALA A 75 0.96 4.99 2.38
C ALA A 75 -0.05 4.10 3.13
N ALA A 76 -0.21 4.30 4.44
CA ALA A 76 -1.24 3.63 5.24
C ALA A 76 -2.65 4.02 4.82
N ARG A 77 -2.92 5.31 4.63
CA ARG A 77 -4.22 5.77 4.10
C ARG A 77 -4.48 5.21 2.71
N GLN A 78 -3.49 5.18 1.84
CA GLN A 78 -3.65 4.61 0.51
C GLN A 78 -3.90 3.09 0.57
N SER A 79 -3.19 2.36 1.44
CA SER A 79 -3.40 0.95 1.71
C SER A 79 -4.82 0.65 2.22
N MET A 80 -5.35 1.47 3.13
CA MET A 80 -6.76 1.37 3.56
C MET A 80 -7.74 1.67 2.44
N ARG A 81 -7.48 2.67 1.59
CA ARG A 81 -8.34 3.00 0.44
C ARG A 81 -8.38 1.86 -0.58
N THR A 82 -7.26 1.18 -0.83
CA THR A 82 -7.21 0.05 -1.78
C THR A 82 -7.61 -1.27 -1.16
N GLY A 83 -7.53 -1.40 0.17
CA GLY A 83 -7.61 -2.68 0.86
C GLY A 83 -6.44 -3.63 0.56
N GLN A 84 -5.35 -3.12 -0.04
CA GLN A 84 -4.20 -3.92 -0.47
C GLN A 84 -2.97 -3.58 0.37
N PRO A 85 -2.24 -4.60 0.88
CA PRO A 85 -1.00 -4.38 1.59
C PRO A 85 0.04 -3.66 0.74
N ARG A 86 0.94 -2.92 1.40
CA ARG A 86 2.02 -2.17 0.74
C ARG A 86 3.36 -2.48 1.37
N ARG A 87 4.41 -2.53 0.55
CA ARG A 87 5.80 -2.58 0.99
C ARG A 87 6.46 -1.26 0.62
N VAL A 88 6.86 -0.49 1.61
CA VAL A 88 7.35 0.88 1.44
C VAL A 88 8.82 0.93 1.84
N ARG A 89 9.67 1.42 0.94
CA ARG A 89 11.09 1.66 1.20
C ARG A 89 11.35 3.16 1.25
N ILE A 90 11.97 3.61 2.33
CA ILE A 90 12.38 5.01 2.52
C ILE A 90 13.90 5.02 2.63
N SER A 91 14.59 5.48 1.59
CA SER A 91 16.06 5.56 1.53
C SER A 91 16.49 6.57 0.47
N ASN A 92 17.65 7.19 0.67
CA ASN A 92 18.35 7.96 -0.37
C ASN A 92 19.34 7.11 -1.17
N GLU A 93 19.64 5.90 -0.71
CA GLU A 93 20.50 4.96 -1.43
C GLU A 93 19.72 4.26 -2.53
N PRO A 94 20.30 4.13 -3.74
CA PRO A 94 19.66 3.39 -4.82
C PRO A 94 19.38 1.94 -4.38
N ALA A 95 18.32 1.38 -4.94
CA ALA A 95 18.01 -0.02 -4.82
C ALA A 95 19.26 -0.88 -5.12
N PRO A 96 19.59 -1.90 -4.31
CA PRO A 96 20.68 -2.81 -4.61
C PRO A 96 20.41 -3.48 -5.97
N ALA A 97 21.41 -3.49 -6.86
CA ALA A 97 21.30 -4.06 -8.20
C ALA A 97 20.90 -5.55 -8.22
N ASP A 98 21.00 -6.23 -7.09
CA ASP A 98 20.75 -7.66 -6.92
C ASP A 98 19.34 -7.96 -6.37
N ALA A 99 18.52 -6.92 -6.11
CA ALA A 99 17.19 -7.07 -5.55
C ALA A 99 16.19 -7.56 -6.62
N LYS A 100 16.19 -8.88 -6.86
CA LYS A 100 15.14 -9.56 -7.64
C LYS A 100 13.71 -9.41 -7.04
N ASP A 101 13.62 -8.83 -5.84
CA ASP A 101 12.41 -8.68 -5.02
C ASP A 101 11.77 -7.28 -5.07
N GLU A 102 12.13 -6.41 -6.02
CA GLU A 102 11.59 -5.03 -6.09
C GLU A 102 10.16 -4.93 -6.66
N ALA A 103 9.60 -6.02 -7.19
CA ALA A 103 8.23 -6.02 -7.70
C ALA A 103 7.25 -5.71 -6.55
N GLY A 104 6.67 -4.51 -6.58
CA GLY A 104 5.69 -4.05 -5.58
C GLY A 104 6.26 -3.27 -4.39
N VAL A 105 7.51 -2.81 -4.45
CA VAL A 105 8.08 -1.88 -3.45
C VAL A 105 7.86 -0.43 -3.87
N GLU A 106 7.20 0.33 -2.99
CA GLU A 106 7.05 1.78 -3.14
C GLU A 106 8.28 2.49 -2.59
N ALA A 107 9.08 3.10 -3.45
CA ALA A 107 10.31 3.79 -3.06
C ALA A 107 10.05 5.29 -2.83
N HIS A 108 10.49 5.80 -1.69
CA HIS A 108 10.48 7.22 -1.35
C HIS A 108 11.86 7.68 -0.91
N ALA A 109 12.21 8.92 -1.28
CA ALA A 109 13.40 9.58 -0.77
C ALA A 109 13.25 9.86 0.73
N MET A 110 14.33 9.70 1.49
CA MET A 110 14.38 10.13 2.88
C MET A 110 14.38 11.67 2.92
N PRO A 111 13.45 12.32 3.63
CA PRO A 111 13.42 13.77 3.72
C PRO A 111 14.47 14.35 4.67
N CYS A 112 15.23 13.51 5.38
CA CYS A 112 16.28 13.91 6.30
C CYS A 112 17.68 13.56 5.79
N ALA A 113 18.68 14.28 6.30
CA ALA A 113 20.09 14.12 5.93
C ALA A 113 20.76 12.86 6.50
N SER A 114 20.07 12.10 7.37
CA SER A 114 20.54 10.81 7.84
C SER A 114 20.42 9.81 6.69
N ASN A 115 21.53 9.33 6.14
CA ASN A 115 21.54 8.31 5.07
C ASN A 115 21.14 6.90 5.57
N GLY A 116 20.18 6.83 6.50
CA GLY A 116 19.60 5.57 6.94
C GLY A 116 18.61 5.03 5.92
N GLY A 117 18.23 3.77 6.08
CA GLY A 117 17.26 3.11 5.22
C GLY A 117 16.19 2.40 6.03
N LEU A 118 14.95 2.49 5.57
CA LEU A 118 13.79 1.86 6.20
C LEU A 118 13.01 1.08 5.15
N GLU A 119 12.56 -0.12 5.53
CA GLU A 119 11.57 -0.87 4.77
C GLU A 119 10.45 -1.30 5.70
N LEU A 120 9.23 -1.01 5.28
CA LEU A 120 8.01 -1.12 6.07
C LEU A 120 7.00 -1.98 5.32
N PHE A 121 6.33 -2.87 6.04
CA PHE A 121 5.14 -3.55 5.55
C PHE A 121 3.91 -2.93 6.19
N ILE A 122 2.94 -2.54 5.36
CA ILE A 122 1.72 -1.85 5.75
C ILE A 122 0.53 -2.75 5.41
N GLN A 123 -0.11 -3.31 6.42
CA GLN A 123 -1.26 -4.19 6.32
C GLN A 123 -2.55 -3.42 6.67
N PRO A 124 -3.49 -3.22 5.74
CA PRO A 124 -4.75 -2.58 6.05
C PRO A 124 -5.71 -3.57 6.69
N THR A 125 -6.51 -3.08 7.63
CA THR A 125 -7.67 -3.75 8.21
C THR A 125 -8.89 -2.87 7.94
N VAL A 126 -9.66 -3.25 6.93
CA VAL A 126 -10.91 -2.57 6.55
C VAL A 126 -12.11 -3.43 6.90
N PRO A 127 -13.24 -2.85 7.33
CA PRO A 127 -14.46 -3.60 7.58
C PRO A 127 -14.89 -4.38 6.33
N ALA A 128 -15.32 -5.62 6.54
CA ALA A 128 -15.92 -6.42 5.47
C ALA A 128 -17.09 -5.65 4.81
N PRO A 129 -17.23 -5.68 3.47
CA PRO A 129 -18.32 -4.99 2.79
C PRO A 129 -19.68 -5.48 3.27
N LEU A 130 -20.64 -4.56 3.41
CA LEU A 130 -22.00 -4.88 3.81
C LEU A 130 -22.84 -5.22 2.59
N VAL A 131 -23.51 -6.38 2.64
CA VAL A 131 -24.47 -6.87 1.66
C VAL A 131 -25.87 -6.79 2.26
N ALA A 132 -26.76 -6.04 1.62
CA ALA A 132 -28.19 -6.10 1.93
C ALA A 132 -28.87 -7.14 1.02
N VAL A 133 -29.44 -8.19 1.60
CA VAL A 133 -30.21 -9.19 0.86
C VAL A 133 -31.68 -8.81 0.90
N LEU A 134 -32.25 -8.40 -0.24
CA LEU A 134 -33.63 -7.99 -0.37
C LEU A 134 -34.53 -9.18 -0.71
N GLY A 135 -35.54 -9.43 0.11
CA GLY A 135 -36.49 -10.52 -0.07
C GLY A 135 -36.50 -11.50 1.10
N ALA A 136 -37.47 -12.41 1.10
CA ALA A 136 -37.69 -13.34 2.21
C ALA A 136 -37.76 -14.81 1.76
N THR A 137 -37.19 -15.10 0.60
CA THR A 137 -37.20 -16.43 -0.02
C THR A 137 -36.19 -17.35 0.65
N PRO A 138 -36.34 -18.69 0.57
CA PRO A 138 -35.32 -19.61 1.09
C PRO A 138 -33.92 -19.32 0.52
N ALA A 139 -33.84 -18.97 -0.77
CA ALA A 139 -32.58 -18.58 -1.40
C ALA A 139 -31.98 -17.29 -0.79
N ALA A 140 -32.82 -16.31 -0.41
CA ALA A 140 -32.37 -15.11 0.29
C ALA A 140 -31.75 -15.43 1.66
N HIS A 141 -32.40 -16.30 2.43
CA HIS A 141 -31.88 -16.75 3.73
C HIS A 141 -30.54 -17.48 3.59
N GLU A 142 -30.44 -18.42 2.64
CA GLU A 142 -29.20 -19.16 2.36
C GLU A 142 -28.09 -18.23 1.87
N ALA A 143 -28.40 -17.28 0.98
CA ALA A 143 -27.42 -16.32 0.48
C ALA A 143 -26.86 -15.44 1.60
N CYS A 144 -27.70 -15.03 2.55
CA CYS A 144 -27.29 -14.26 3.72
C CYS A 144 -26.31 -15.05 4.62
N VAL A 145 -26.56 -16.35 4.82
CA VAL A 145 -25.66 -17.24 5.58
C VAL A 145 -24.33 -17.44 4.85
N LEU A 146 -24.39 -17.76 3.54
CA LEU A 146 -23.20 -18.01 2.73
C LEU A 146 -22.33 -16.76 2.58
N ALA A 147 -22.94 -15.59 2.36
CA ALA A 147 -22.23 -14.31 2.27
C ALA A 147 -21.39 -14.05 3.53
N ARG A 148 -21.94 -14.30 4.74
CA ARG A 148 -21.18 -14.18 6.00
C ARG A 148 -20.01 -15.14 6.08
N ARG A 149 -20.16 -16.37 5.58
CA ARG A 149 -19.08 -17.38 5.59
C ARG A 149 -17.92 -17.05 4.65
N VAL A 150 -18.15 -16.24 3.61
CA VAL A 150 -17.12 -15.84 2.64
C VAL A 150 -16.60 -14.41 2.87
N GLY A 151 -16.82 -13.87 4.07
CA GLY A 151 -16.22 -12.62 4.52
C GLY A 151 -16.99 -11.36 4.13
N PHE A 152 -18.30 -11.44 3.92
CA PHE A 152 -19.17 -10.26 3.88
C PHE A 152 -19.87 -10.04 5.22
N ARG A 153 -20.17 -8.79 5.56
CA ARG A 153 -21.25 -8.50 6.51
C ARG A 153 -22.55 -8.62 5.72
N ALA A 154 -23.55 -9.36 6.19
CA ALA A 154 -24.79 -9.54 5.45
C ALA A 154 -26.02 -9.46 6.33
N ASN A 155 -26.97 -8.63 5.93
CA ASN A 155 -28.26 -8.42 6.58
C ASN A 155 -29.40 -8.79 5.63
N LEU A 156 -30.39 -9.51 6.15
CA LEU A 156 -31.60 -9.81 5.41
C LEU A 156 -32.61 -8.66 5.58
N ALA A 157 -32.78 -7.86 4.53
CA ALA A 157 -33.79 -6.81 4.46
C ALA A 157 -35.06 -7.40 3.82
N GLY A 158 -35.94 -7.92 4.67
CA GLY A 158 -37.17 -8.59 4.23
C GLY A 158 -38.10 -8.99 5.37
N GLU A 159 -37.59 -9.13 6.59
CA GLU A 159 -38.43 -9.42 7.76
C GLU A 159 -39.36 -8.24 8.11
N ALA A 160 -38.87 -6.99 7.98
CA ALA A 160 -39.71 -5.80 8.13
C ALA A 160 -40.77 -5.64 7.01
N ALA A 161 -40.51 -6.21 5.82
CA ALA A 161 -41.46 -6.18 4.70
C ALA A 161 -42.61 -7.19 4.88
N ARG A 162 -42.38 -8.32 5.57
CA ARG A 162 -43.44 -9.30 5.93
C ARG A 162 -44.44 -8.75 6.94
N ALA A 163 -44.03 -7.80 7.78
CA ALA A 163 -44.88 -7.16 8.79
C ALA A 163 -45.70 -5.97 8.27
N GLY A 164 -45.80 -5.78 6.94
CA GLY A 164 -46.68 -4.77 6.34
C GLY A 164 -46.27 -3.31 6.51
N GLN A 165 -45.07 -3.02 7.03
CA GLN A 165 -44.68 -1.65 7.45
C GLN A 165 -43.36 -1.10 6.90
N ALA A 166 -42.62 -1.80 6.02
CA ALA A 166 -41.49 -1.17 5.33
C ALA A 166 -41.37 -1.61 3.88
N GLY A 167 -41.53 -0.66 2.94
CA GLY A 167 -41.04 -0.81 1.58
C GLY A 167 -39.50 -0.87 1.56
N PHE A 168 -38.93 -1.26 0.42
CA PHE A 168 -37.50 -1.12 0.21
C PHE A 168 -37.16 0.38 0.19
N ASP A 169 -36.25 0.84 1.08
CA ASP A 169 -35.87 2.25 1.24
C ASP A 169 -34.39 2.43 0.90
N ALA A 170 -34.10 3.18 -0.16
CA ALA A 170 -32.74 3.53 -0.57
C ALA A 170 -31.99 4.27 0.55
N ALA A 171 -32.65 5.19 1.26
CA ALA A 171 -32.03 5.96 2.32
C ALA A 171 -31.67 5.08 3.53
N ALA A 172 -32.43 4.01 3.80
CA ALA A 172 -32.07 3.02 4.81
C ALA A 172 -30.84 2.20 4.41
N LEU A 173 -30.72 1.83 3.14
CA LEU A 173 -29.53 1.15 2.60
C LEU A 173 -28.28 2.03 2.75
N ASP A 174 -28.41 3.32 2.45
CA ASP A 174 -27.33 4.30 2.55
C ASP A 174 -26.91 4.57 4.00
N ARG A 175 -27.87 4.78 4.91
CA ARG A 175 -27.59 4.94 6.35
C ARG A 175 -26.88 3.72 6.94
N ALA A 176 -27.17 2.53 6.43
CA ALA A 176 -26.50 1.31 6.86
C ALA A 176 -25.07 1.17 6.29
N GLY A 177 -24.68 2.00 5.31
CA GLY A 177 -23.40 1.86 4.61
C GLY A 177 -23.36 0.62 3.71
N THR A 178 -24.47 0.29 3.07
CA THR A 178 -24.57 -0.90 2.20
C THR A 178 -23.69 -0.76 0.97
N SER A 179 -22.73 -1.68 0.79
CA SER A 179 -21.83 -1.69 -0.36
C SER A 179 -22.40 -2.48 -1.53
N PHE A 180 -23.10 -3.58 -1.25
CA PHE A 180 -23.70 -4.46 -2.26
C PHE A 180 -25.16 -4.73 -1.92
N VAL A 181 -26.01 -4.85 -2.94
CA VAL A 181 -27.41 -5.27 -2.77
C VAL A 181 -27.65 -6.56 -3.55
N LEU A 182 -28.20 -7.58 -2.91
CA LEU A 182 -28.62 -8.83 -3.55
C LEU A 182 -30.15 -8.94 -3.50
N ILE A 183 -30.80 -8.87 -4.66
CA ILE A 183 -32.25 -8.97 -4.79
C ILE A 183 -32.63 -10.43 -5.04
N ALA A 184 -33.28 -11.02 -4.03
CA ALA A 184 -33.72 -12.40 -3.97
C ALA A 184 -35.23 -12.49 -3.66
N THR A 185 -36.01 -11.57 -4.23
CA THR A 185 -37.47 -11.44 -4.08
C THR A 185 -38.28 -12.45 -4.90
N GLN A 186 -37.67 -13.07 -5.92
CA GLN A 186 -38.27 -14.11 -6.78
C GLN A 186 -39.64 -13.74 -7.41
N GLY A 187 -39.91 -12.47 -7.73
CA GLY A 187 -41.14 -12.05 -8.40
C GLY A 187 -42.03 -11.14 -7.55
N GLU A 188 -41.85 -11.15 -6.24
CA GLU A 188 -42.62 -10.29 -5.34
C GLU A 188 -41.95 -8.92 -5.23
N ARG A 189 -42.59 -7.90 -5.81
CA ARG A 189 -42.12 -6.49 -5.74
C ARG A 189 -40.69 -6.29 -6.24
N ASP A 190 -40.27 -7.05 -7.26
CA ASP A 190 -38.92 -6.92 -7.84
C ASP A 190 -38.62 -5.50 -8.33
N GLU A 191 -39.61 -4.81 -8.90
CA GLU A 191 -39.46 -3.43 -9.38
C GLU A 191 -39.19 -2.45 -8.23
N ASP A 192 -39.92 -2.57 -7.11
CA ASP A 192 -39.69 -1.73 -5.93
C ASP A 192 -38.32 -2.01 -5.30
N ALA A 193 -37.93 -3.29 -5.21
CA ALA A 193 -36.65 -3.70 -4.66
C ALA A 193 -35.49 -3.19 -5.52
N LEU A 194 -35.62 -3.34 -6.84
CA LEU A 194 -34.62 -2.90 -7.80
C LEU A 194 -34.51 -1.38 -7.85
N GLU A 195 -35.63 -0.65 -7.81
CA GLU A 195 -35.60 0.80 -7.77
C GLU A 195 -34.89 1.30 -6.50
N ALA A 196 -35.24 0.77 -5.32
CA ALA A 196 -34.58 1.16 -4.08
C ALA A 196 -33.08 0.85 -4.10
N ALA A 197 -32.68 -0.31 -4.63
CA ALA A 197 -31.29 -0.69 -4.76
C ALA A 197 -30.52 0.23 -5.74
N LEU A 198 -31.12 0.56 -6.88
CA LEU A 198 -30.51 1.44 -7.87
C LEU A 198 -30.52 2.91 -7.43
N ARG A 199 -31.47 3.36 -6.61
CA ARG A 199 -31.43 4.71 -6.05
C ARG A 199 -30.46 4.85 -4.87
N SER A 200 -30.01 3.75 -4.27
CA SER A 200 -29.00 3.76 -3.21
C SER A 200 -27.58 3.97 -3.74
N GLY A 201 -26.67 4.37 -2.86
CA GLY A 201 -25.23 4.48 -3.10
C GLY A 201 -24.47 3.14 -3.16
N ALA A 202 -25.18 2.00 -3.21
CA ALA A 202 -24.53 0.70 -3.33
C ALA A 202 -23.68 0.61 -4.61
N VAL A 203 -22.48 0.06 -4.48
CA VAL A 203 -21.51 -0.05 -5.57
C VAL A 203 -22.00 -1.01 -6.67
N ALA A 204 -22.65 -2.10 -6.27
CA ALA A 204 -23.24 -3.05 -7.21
C ALA A 204 -24.57 -3.63 -6.70
N VAL A 205 -25.47 -3.92 -7.63
CA VAL A 205 -26.79 -4.51 -7.40
C VAL A 205 -26.86 -5.82 -8.17
N LEU A 206 -27.10 -6.93 -7.49
CA LEU A 206 -27.23 -8.25 -8.07
C LEU A 206 -28.68 -8.70 -7.99
N LEU A 207 -29.21 -9.28 -9.07
CA LEU A 207 -30.59 -9.75 -9.12
C LEU A 207 -30.67 -11.23 -9.48
N ILE A 208 -31.30 -12.01 -8.59
CA ILE A 208 -31.64 -13.41 -8.85
C ILE A 208 -32.83 -13.46 -9.81
N ALA A 209 -32.53 -13.40 -11.11
CA ALA A 209 -33.50 -13.45 -12.19
C ALA A 209 -32.88 -14.05 -13.46
N SER A 210 -33.73 -14.53 -14.37
CA SER A 210 -33.32 -14.90 -15.73
C SER A 210 -32.98 -13.66 -16.55
N HIS A 211 -32.17 -13.82 -17.61
CA HIS A 211 -31.84 -12.73 -18.54
C HIS A 211 -33.09 -12.01 -19.07
N ARG A 212 -34.11 -12.76 -19.52
CA ARG A 212 -35.36 -12.17 -20.04
C ARG A 212 -36.06 -11.30 -18.99
N LYS A 213 -36.09 -11.75 -17.73
CA LYS A 213 -36.73 -10.99 -16.64
C LYS A 213 -35.91 -9.76 -16.28
N ALA A 214 -34.59 -9.86 -16.29
CA ALA A 214 -33.68 -8.74 -16.06
C ALA A 214 -33.86 -7.62 -17.11
N GLU A 215 -33.93 -7.97 -18.40
CA GLU A 215 -34.14 -6.96 -19.46
C GLU A 215 -35.47 -6.22 -19.31
N ARG A 216 -36.55 -6.94 -18.97
CA ARG A 216 -37.84 -6.31 -18.69
C ARG A 216 -37.75 -5.33 -17.52
N LEU A 217 -37.02 -5.70 -16.45
CA LEU A 217 -36.84 -4.84 -15.28
C LEU A 217 -35.94 -3.64 -15.58
N ARG A 218 -34.90 -3.79 -16.41
CA ARG A 218 -34.08 -2.66 -16.90
C ARG A 218 -34.94 -1.63 -17.62
N GLU A 219 -35.82 -2.08 -18.51
CA GLU A 219 -36.73 -1.19 -19.24
C GLU A 219 -37.71 -0.48 -18.31
N ALA A 220 -38.27 -1.19 -17.32
CA ALA A 220 -39.12 -0.58 -16.32
C ALA A 220 -38.38 0.50 -15.50
N MET A 221 -37.11 0.27 -15.17
CA MET A 221 -36.29 1.25 -14.42
C MET A 221 -35.95 2.49 -15.26
N ARG A 222 -35.72 2.34 -16.57
CA ARG A 222 -35.55 3.49 -17.48
C ARG A 222 -36.78 4.39 -17.49
N LEU A 223 -37.97 3.79 -17.60
CA LEU A 223 -39.24 4.52 -17.57
C LEU A 223 -39.48 5.23 -16.22
N ARG A 224 -38.90 4.71 -15.13
CA ARG A 224 -38.92 5.33 -13.79
C ARG A 224 -37.80 6.37 -13.58
N GLY A 225 -37.02 6.68 -14.61
CA GLY A 225 -36.01 7.73 -14.60
C GLY A 225 -34.67 7.33 -14.00
N ILE A 226 -34.36 6.03 -13.92
CA ILE A 226 -33.00 5.57 -13.60
C ILE A 226 -32.14 5.70 -14.85
N ASP A 227 -31.02 6.41 -14.75
CA ASP A 227 -30.08 6.60 -15.85
C ASP A 227 -29.26 5.34 -16.18
N GLU A 228 -28.65 5.32 -17.38
CA GLU A 228 -27.84 4.19 -17.84
C GLU A 228 -26.58 3.97 -16.99
N ALA A 229 -26.00 5.04 -16.43
CA ALA A 229 -24.81 4.93 -15.60
C ALA A 229 -25.13 4.16 -14.30
N ARG A 230 -26.33 4.35 -13.76
CA ARG A 230 -26.81 3.61 -12.61
C ARG A 230 -27.28 2.21 -12.97
N LEU A 231 -27.92 2.02 -14.12
CA LEU A 231 -28.27 0.69 -14.61
C LEU A 231 -27.05 -0.20 -14.86
N ALA A 232 -25.88 0.39 -15.16
CA ALA A 232 -24.63 -0.35 -15.29
C ALA A 232 -24.21 -1.07 -13.99
N ALA A 233 -24.68 -0.63 -12.83
CA ALA A 233 -24.44 -1.32 -11.56
C ALA A 233 -25.30 -2.58 -11.37
N LEU A 234 -26.27 -2.86 -12.26
CA LEU A 234 -27.13 -4.04 -12.20
C LEU A 234 -26.49 -5.26 -12.87
N HIS A 235 -26.18 -6.27 -12.07
CA HIS A 235 -25.71 -7.58 -12.50
C HIS A 235 -26.84 -8.62 -12.40
N ALA A 236 -27.28 -9.10 -13.56
CA ALA A 236 -28.38 -10.04 -13.66
C ALA A 236 -28.18 -10.96 -14.88
N PRO A 237 -28.11 -12.29 -14.71
CA PRO A 237 -28.24 -13.05 -13.46
C PRO A 237 -27.19 -12.70 -12.39
N ALA A 238 -27.55 -12.90 -11.12
CA ALA A 238 -26.72 -12.53 -9.95
C ALA A 238 -25.36 -13.22 -9.86
N GLY A 239 -25.02 -14.16 -10.75
CA GLY A 239 -23.76 -14.88 -10.68
C GLY A 239 -23.58 -15.85 -11.85
N PRO A 240 -22.47 -16.61 -11.84
CA PRO A 240 -22.13 -17.53 -12.92
C PRO A 240 -23.19 -18.64 -13.08
N ALA A 241 -23.32 -19.14 -14.31
CA ALA A 241 -24.22 -20.23 -14.62
C ALA A 241 -23.68 -21.55 -14.04
N ILE A 242 -24.31 -22.03 -12.97
CA ILE A 242 -23.98 -23.30 -12.30
C ILE A 242 -25.12 -24.34 -12.39
N HIS A 243 -26.12 -24.09 -13.24
CA HIS A 243 -27.30 -24.94 -13.38
C HIS A 243 -28.03 -25.23 -12.04
N ALA A 244 -28.18 -24.19 -11.21
CA ALA A 244 -28.80 -24.31 -9.89
C ALA A 244 -30.30 -24.65 -9.96
N HIS A 245 -30.74 -25.57 -9.10
CA HIS A 245 -32.13 -25.99 -8.93
C HIS A 245 -32.64 -25.82 -7.50
N THR A 246 -31.76 -25.94 -6.51
CA THR A 246 -32.13 -25.79 -5.09
C THR A 246 -31.88 -24.37 -4.57
N PRO A 247 -32.57 -23.92 -3.51
CA PRO A 247 -32.30 -22.61 -2.89
C PRO A 247 -30.83 -22.43 -2.48
N GLN A 248 -30.18 -23.49 -2.01
CA GLN A 248 -28.77 -23.50 -1.61
C GLN A 248 -27.84 -23.32 -2.82
N GLU A 249 -28.12 -24.01 -3.93
CA GLU A 249 -27.37 -23.83 -5.18
C GLU A 249 -27.58 -22.43 -5.75
N ILE A 250 -28.81 -21.92 -5.76
CA ILE A 250 -29.11 -20.56 -6.24
C ILE A 250 -28.36 -19.53 -5.40
N ALA A 251 -28.38 -19.68 -4.08
CA ALA A 251 -27.64 -18.84 -3.15
C ALA A 251 -26.12 -18.91 -3.38
N LEU A 252 -25.58 -20.12 -3.60
CA LEU A 252 -24.17 -20.32 -3.92
C LEU A 252 -23.76 -19.56 -5.20
N GLY A 253 -24.58 -19.67 -6.26
CA GLY A 253 -24.35 -18.94 -7.51
C GLY A 253 -24.37 -17.42 -7.30
N ALA A 254 -25.36 -16.90 -6.56
CA ALA A 254 -25.46 -15.47 -6.27
C ALA A 254 -24.29 -14.95 -5.42
N VAL A 255 -23.86 -15.72 -4.41
CA VAL A 255 -22.70 -15.36 -3.57
C VAL A 255 -21.39 -15.46 -4.34
N ALA A 256 -21.26 -16.40 -5.28
CA ALA A 256 -20.12 -16.43 -6.20
C ALA A 256 -20.05 -15.14 -7.05
N GLY A 257 -21.19 -14.61 -7.50
CA GLY A 257 -21.25 -13.31 -8.17
C GLY A 257 -20.84 -12.14 -7.26
N LEU A 258 -21.27 -12.12 -6.00
CA LEU A 258 -20.82 -11.11 -5.01
C LEU A 258 -19.30 -11.13 -4.82
N VAL A 259 -18.72 -12.33 -4.69
CA VAL A 259 -17.27 -12.51 -4.54
C VAL A 259 -16.54 -12.00 -5.79
N ALA A 260 -17.00 -12.37 -6.98
CA ALA A 260 -16.41 -11.92 -8.24
C ALA A 260 -16.38 -10.39 -8.33
N LEU A 261 -17.53 -9.73 -8.09
CA LEU A 261 -17.63 -8.27 -8.13
C LEU A 261 -16.75 -7.58 -7.09
N ARG A 262 -16.65 -8.13 -5.87
CA ARG A 262 -15.73 -7.61 -4.84
C ARG A 262 -14.29 -7.57 -5.35
N HIS A 263 -13.85 -8.60 -6.05
CA HIS A 263 -12.50 -8.65 -6.61
C HIS A 263 -12.34 -7.75 -7.83
N GLU A 264 -13.31 -7.73 -8.74
CA GLU A 264 -13.28 -6.85 -9.92
C GLU A 264 -13.22 -5.36 -9.54
N ILE A 265 -14.00 -4.94 -8.54
CA ILE A 265 -13.99 -3.57 -8.02
C ILE A 265 -12.64 -3.25 -7.36
N ALA A 266 -12.09 -4.17 -6.57
CA ALA A 266 -10.79 -3.98 -5.94
C ALA A 266 -9.65 -3.88 -6.98
N GLU A 267 -9.68 -4.71 -8.02
CA GLU A 267 -8.71 -4.67 -9.12
C GLU A 267 -8.86 -3.40 -9.97
N ALA A 268 -10.09 -2.94 -10.22
CA ALA A 268 -10.33 -1.69 -10.93
C ALA A 268 -9.80 -0.49 -10.14
N ALA A 269 -10.03 -0.46 -8.83
CA ALA A 269 -9.50 0.57 -7.93
C ALA A 269 -7.96 0.57 -7.89
N ALA A 270 -7.33 -0.62 -7.87
CA ALA A 270 -5.89 -0.75 -7.94
C ALA A 270 -5.31 -0.23 -9.28
N ARG A 271 -5.92 -0.62 -10.41
CA ARG A 271 -5.48 -0.17 -11.75
C ARG A 271 -5.57 1.35 -11.93
N ALA A 272 -6.68 1.96 -11.53
CA ALA A 272 -6.87 3.41 -11.62
C ALA A 272 -5.81 4.21 -10.84
N GLN A 273 -5.32 3.67 -9.72
CA GLN A 273 -4.25 4.31 -8.94
C GLN A 273 -2.88 4.21 -9.62
N THR A 274 -2.54 3.06 -10.19
CA THR A 274 -1.30 2.89 -10.95
C THR A 274 -1.24 3.88 -12.12
N GLU A 275 -2.36 4.06 -12.82
CA GLU A 275 -2.48 5.04 -13.91
C GLU A 275 -2.34 6.48 -13.40
N ALA A 276 -2.98 6.83 -12.29
CA ALA A 276 -2.85 8.16 -11.68
C ALA A 276 -1.43 8.47 -11.18
N GLN A 277 -0.74 7.49 -10.57
CA GLN A 277 0.67 7.64 -10.16
C GLN A 277 1.59 7.81 -11.38
N THR A 278 1.36 7.05 -12.45
CA THR A 278 2.12 7.18 -13.71
C THR A 278 1.90 8.56 -14.35
N ALA A 279 0.66 9.07 -14.34
CA ALA A 279 0.33 10.39 -14.87
C ALA A 279 0.91 11.55 -14.03
N THR A 280 1.03 11.37 -12.71
CA THR A 280 1.66 12.36 -11.81
C THR A 280 3.16 12.45 -12.05
N ILE A 281 3.84 11.32 -12.28
CA ILE A 281 5.27 11.29 -12.67
C ILE A 281 5.48 11.94 -14.05
N ALA A 282 4.52 11.80 -14.98
CA ALA A 282 4.61 12.38 -16.31
C ALA A 282 4.32 13.88 -16.38
N THR A 283 3.64 14.46 -15.38
CA THR A 283 3.26 15.88 -15.36
C THR A 283 4.24 16.78 -14.61
N GLU A 284 5.16 16.20 -13.85
CA GLU A 284 6.38 16.90 -13.44
C GLU A 284 7.34 16.95 -14.65
N SER A 285 6.99 17.76 -15.65
CA SER A 285 7.93 18.10 -16.70
C SER A 285 9.08 18.85 -16.04
N VAL A 286 10.16 18.13 -15.74
CA VAL A 286 11.46 18.75 -15.51
C VAL A 286 11.66 19.70 -16.69
N PRO A 287 11.71 21.03 -16.46
CA PRO A 287 11.91 21.96 -17.56
C PRO A 287 13.16 21.51 -18.30
N PRO A 288 13.13 21.42 -19.64
CA PRO A 288 14.29 20.98 -20.39
C PRO A 288 15.44 21.87 -19.96
N LEU A 289 16.44 21.26 -19.30
CA LEU A 289 17.69 21.94 -19.03
C LEU A 289 18.17 22.48 -20.39
N PRO A 290 18.56 23.77 -20.45
CA PRO A 290 19.09 24.31 -21.69
C PRO A 290 20.23 23.39 -22.16
N PRO A 291 20.39 23.17 -23.48
CA PRO A 291 21.54 22.43 -24.00
C PRO A 291 22.81 22.98 -23.35
N CYS A 292 23.70 22.12 -22.89
CA CYS A 292 24.97 22.48 -22.25
C CYS A 292 25.86 23.42 -23.09
N GLU A 293 25.47 23.76 -24.32
CA GLU A 293 26.17 24.66 -25.24
C GLU A 293 25.95 26.16 -24.95
N ALA A 294 25.06 26.55 -24.04
CA ALA A 294 24.75 27.96 -23.76
C ALA A 294 25.45 28.59 -22.55
N LEU A 295 26.26 27.83 -21.80
CA LEU A 295 27.14 28.37 -20.76
C LEU A 295 28.57 28.18 -21.24
N GLY A 296 29.20 29.27 -21.66
CA GLY A 296 30.60 29.29 -22.09
C GLY A 296 31.47 28.54 -21.09
N ALA A 297 32.13 27.49 -21.57
CA ALA A 297 33.03 26.69 -20.77
C ALA A 297 34.09 27.60 -20.14
N PRO A 298 34.26 27.61 -18.80
CA PRO A 298 35.50 28.09 -18.24
C PRO A 298 36.64 27.22 -18.79
N PRO A 299 37.83 27.78 -19.05
CA PRO A 299 38.92 27.04 -19.65
C PRO A 299 39.25 25.80 -18.81
N VAL A 300 39.22 24.64 -19.44
CA VAL A 300 39.62 23.36 -18.86
C VAL A 300 41.10 23.45 -18.48
N PRO A 301 41.48 23.30 -17.20
CA PRO A 301 42.88 23.15 -16.84
C PRO A 301 43.39 21.80 -17.34
N GLU A 302 44.57 21.82 -17.95
CA GLU A 302 45.29 20.65 -18.46
C GLU A 302 45.44 19.52 -17.42
N ALA A 303 45.55 18.30 -17.95
CA ALA A 303 45.58 17.03 -17.25
C ALA A 303 46.41 16.99 -15.94
N GLN A 304 45.79 16.56 -14.84
CA GLN A 304 46.48 16.16 -13.62
C GLN A 304 46.19 14.70 -13.27
N ALA A 305 47.17 13.84 -13.53
CA ALA A 305 47.26 12.51 -12.95
C ALA A 305 47.64 12.63 -11.47
N GLY A 306 46.88 12.02 -10.56
CA GLY A 306 47.23 12.07 -9.15
C GLY A 306 46.27 11.38 -8.19
N ARG A 307 45.84 10.14 -8.47
CA ARG A 307 45.04 9.34 -7.52
C ARG A 307 45.91 8.23 -6.93
N TYR A 308 45.96 8.12 -5.61
CA TYR A 308 46.71 7.13 -4.84
C TYR A 308 45.75 6.31 -3.98
N VAL A 309 45.87 4.99 -3.97
CA VAL A 309 44.99 4.12 -3.17
C VAL A 309 45.57 3.98 -1.76
N ASN A 310 44.80 4.38 -0.75
CA ASN A 310 45.19 4.24 0.65
C ASN A 310 45.27 2.73 1.02
N PRO A 311 46.44 2.22 1.44
CA PRO A 311 46.64 0.79 1.68
C PRO A 311 45.94 0.26 2.94
N VAL A 312 45.43 1.14 3.82
CA VAL A 312 44.71 0.74 5.03
C VAL A 312 43.24 0.44 4.76
N CYS A 313 42.59 1.23 3.90
CA CYS A 313 41.14 1.13 3.66
C CYS A 313 40.73 0.93 2.20
N GLY A 314 41.67 0.97 1.25
CA GLY A 314 41.40 0.82 -0.19
C GLY A 314 40.79 2.06 -0.88
N MET A 315 40.61 3.17 -0.16
CA MET A 315 40.01 4.39 -0.69
C MET A 315 41.00 5.18 -1.55
N SER A 316 40.59 5.62 -2.74
CA SER A 316 41.41 6.48 -3.61
C SER A 316 41.46 7.92 -3.08
N VAL A 317 42.67 8.45 -2.89
CA VAL A 317 42.97 9.80 -2.41
C VAL A 317 43.66 10.58 -3.52
N GLU A 318 43.27 11.85 -3.72
CA GLU A 318 43.97 12.73 -4.65
C GLU A 318 45.25 13.27 -4.00
N ILE A 319 46.39 13.01 -4.66
CA ILE A 319 47.74 13.34 -4.21
C ILE A 319 47.90 14.86 -3.99
N THR A 320 47.22 15.68 -4.79
CA THR A 320 47.30 17.15 -4.75
C THR A 320 46.58 17.78 -3.54
N ASN A 321 45.62 17.08 -2.93
CA ASN A 321 44.81 17.60 -1.81
C ASN A 321 44.77 16.65 -0.60
N ALA A 322 45.73 15.73 -0.52
CA ALA A 322 45.81 14.78 0.58
C ALA A 322 46.15 15.52 1.90
N LYS A 323 45.21 15.50 2.84
CA LYS A 323 45.39 16.12 4.17
C LYS A 323 46.41 15.40 5.04
N HIS A 324 46.68 14.12 4.78
CA HIS A 324 47.55 13.29 5.59
C HIS A 324 48.51 12.49 4.71
N VAL A 325 49.82 12.74 4.86
CA VAL A 325 50.89 12.11 4.08
C VAL A 325 51.98 11.64 5.02
N VAL A 326 52.48 10.42 4.81
CA VAL A 326 53.60 9.83 5.55
C VAL A 326 54.63 9.31 4.57
N GLU A 327 55.91 9.52 4.86
CA GLU A 327 57.01 8.99 4.05
C GLU A 327 57.62 7.77 4.74
N TYR A 328 57.61 6.61 4.08
CA TYR A 328 58.12 5.36 4.62
C TYR A 328 58.86 4.59 3.51
N GLY A 329 60.10 4.15 3.78
CA GLY A 329 60.92 3.42 2.79
C GLY A 329 61.25 4.22 1.51
N GLY A 330 61.23 5.55 1.56
CA GLY A 330 61.44 6.43 0.39
C GLY A 330 60.20 6.62 -0.50
N GLN A 331 59.04 6.11 -0.09
CA GLN A 331 57.76 6.31 -0.79
C GLN A 331 56.81 7.16 0.06
N LYS A 332 56.06 8.06 -0.58
CA LYS A 332 54.99 8.84 0.05
C LYS A 332 53.68 8.08 0.00
N VAL A 333 53.08 7.85 1.16
CA VAL A 333 51.79 7.17 1.35
C VAL A 333 50.75 8.21 1.75
N TYR A 334 49.60 8.20 1.08
CA TYR A 334 48.53 9.19 1.23
C TYR A 334 47.30 8.58 1.89
N PHE A 335 46.73 9.27 2.88
CA PHE A 335 45.61 8.76 3.68
C PHE A 335 44.36 9.64 3.58
N CYS A 336 43.20 9.00 3.60
CA CYS A 336 41.90 9.67 3.52
C CYS A 336 41.46 10.31 4.85
N CYS A 337 42.01 9.87 5.99
CA CYS A 337 41.69 10.40 7.32
C CYS A 337 42.81 10.16 8.34
N ASP A 338 42.75 10.87 9.48
CA ASP A 338 43.67 10.72 10.61
C ASP A 338 43.71 9.29 11.18
N CYS A 339 42.58 8.58 11.13
CA CYS A 339 42.49 7.21 11.64
C CYS A 339 43.39 6.26 10.83
N CYS A 340 43.31 6.30 9.50
CA CYS A 340 44.13 5.48 8.63
C CYS A 340 45.62 5.82 8.72
N LYS A 341 45.96 7.11 8.86
CA LYS A 341 47.35 7.54 9.10
C LYS A 341 47.90 6.93 10.39
N THR A 342 47.14 7.05 11.48
CA THR A 342 47.52 6.54 12.81
C THR A 342 47.66 5.02 12.81
N GLU A 343 46.80 4.32 12.09
CA GLU A 343 46.84 2.86 11.98
C GLU A 343 48.05 2.39 11.17
N PHE A 344 48.39 3.08 10.08
CA PHE A 344 49.59 2.82 9.30
C PHE A 344 50.87 3.06 10.11
N GLU A 345 50.97 4.16 10.87
CA GLU A 345 52.13 4.48 11.72
C GLU A 345 52.38 3.45 12.83
N ARG A 346 51.33 2.74 13.28
CA ARG A 346 51.45 1.68 14.30
C ARG A 346 52.03 0.37 13.77
N ALA A 347 51.79 0.03 12.50
CA ALA A 347 52.27 -1.21 11.90
C ALA A 347 52.47 -1.08 10.37
N PRO A 348 53.47 -0.31 9.89
CA PRO A 348 53.62 0.01 8.47
C PRO A 348 53.89 -1.22 7.58
N GLU A 349 54.65 -2.18 8.10
CA GLU A 349 55.04 -3.41 7.40
C GLU A 349 53.85 -4.30 7.03
N ARG A 350 52.74 -4.19 7.77
CA ARG A 350 51.52 -4.98 7.53
C ARG A 350 50.79 -4.56 6.25
N TYR A 351 50.92 -3.30 5.85
CA TYR A 351 50.15 -2.71 4.74
C TYR A 351 50.96 -2.56 3.45
N LEU A 352 52.29 -2.63 3.54
CA LEU A 352 53.18 -2.53 2.38
C LEU A 352 53.59 -3.90 1.80
N ASN A 353 53.54 -4.97 2.60
CA ASN A 353 53.86 -6.34 2.14
C ASN A 353 52.72 -7.05 1.38
N ALA A 354 51.61 -6.36 1.09
CA ALA A 354 50.47 -6.91 0.34
C ALA A 354 50.46 -6.52 -1.15
N GLY A 355 51.48 -5.80 -1.63
CA GLY A 355 51.52 -5.18 -2.96
C GLY A 355 52.13 -5.99 -4.10
N ASP A 356 52.82 -7.11 -3.83
CA ASP A 356 53.59 -7.82 -4.88
C ASP A 356 52.80 -8.90 -5.66
N ASP A 357 51.54 -9.19 -5.31
CA ASP A 357 50.77 -10.31 -5.93
C ASP A 357 49.58 -9.91 -6.82
N LEU A 358 49.36 -8.62 -7.15
CA LEU A 358 48.19 -8.19 -7.96
C LEU A 358 48.45 -7.85 -9.43
N HIS A 359 49.65 -8.10 -9.96
CA HIS A 359 49.94 -7.96 -11.40
C HIS A 359 50.73 -9.15 -11.97
N ALA A 360 50.12 -10.34 -11.95
CA ALA A 360 50.54 -11.44 -12.81
C ALA A 360 49.36 -11.89 -13.69
N GLU A 361 49.46 -11.56 -14.97
CA GLU A 361 48.57 -11.94 -16.06
C GLU A 361 48.30 -13.46 -16.08
N LYS A 362 47.03 -13.85 -16.20
CA LYS A 362 46.65 -15.15 -16.78
C LYS A 362 46.00 -14.92 -18.14
N ARG A 363 46.79 -15.21 -19.17
CA ARG A 363 46.33 -15.79 -20.43
C ARG A 363 45.62 -17.12 -20.20
#